data_AF-A0A6P1XZK6-F1
#
_entry.id   AF-A0A6P1XZK6-F1
#
_cell.length_a   1.000
_cell.length_b   1.000
_cell.length_c   1.000
_cell.angle_alpha   90.00
_cell.angle_beta   90.00
_cell.angle_gamma   90.00
#
_symmetry.space_group_name_H-M   'P 1'
#
loop_
_entity.id
_entity.type
_entity.pdbx_description
1 polymer ?
#
loop_
_entity_poly.entity_id
_entity_poly.type
_entity_poly.pdbx_seq_one_letter_code
_entity_poly.pdbx_strand_id
1 'polypeptide(L)' 'MAQWEKLLAKILSLDKDMRFTELKKVLQSYGYRMTQPKRGSSHYTFRKDGCNPITIPKHERLFSAAKPRG' A
#
# COMPACT_ATOMS: atom_id res chain seq x y z
N MET A 1 19.15 -7.15 -9.97
CA MET A 1 17.96 -6.63 -9.26
C MET A 1 18.39 -5.68 -8.18
N ALA A 2 17.89 -4.45 -8.22
CA ALA A 2 18.10 -3.46 -7.18
C ALA A 2 17.56 -3.98 -5.83
N GLN A 3 18.14 -3.55 -4.71
CA GLN A 3 17.72 -3.97 -3.37
C GLN A 3 16.22 -3.72 -3.13
N TRP A 4 15.69 -2.66 -3.74
CA TRP A 4 14.28 -2.32 -3.76
C TRP A 4 13.40 -3.38 -4.44
N GLU A 5 13.82 -3.89 -5.59
CA GLU A 5 13.08 -4.93 -6.34
C GLU A 5 13.02 -6.25 -5.57
N LYS A 6 14.12 -6.62 -4.89
CA LYS A 6 14.16 -7.83 -4.04
C LYS A 6 13.22 -7.72 -2.84
N LEU A 7 13.12 -6.54 -2.25
CA LEU A 7 12.19 -6.28 -1.15
C LEU A 7 10.73 -6.36 -1.63
N LEU A 8 10.43 -5.73 -2.75
CA LEU A 8 9.10 -5.79 -3.37
C LEU A 8 8.72 -7.23 -3.71
N ALA A 9 9.61 -8.01 -4.32
CA ALA A 9 9.36 -9.42 -4.63
C ALA A 9 9.04 -10.26 -3.38
N LYS A 10 9.78 -10.05 -2.28
CA LYS A 10 9.51 -10.72 -1.00
C LYS A 10 8.13 -10.34 -0.46
N ILE A 11 7.80 -9.05 -0.42
CA ILE A 11 6.49 -8.59 0.01
C ILE A 11 5.40 -9.22 -0.86
N LEU A 12 5.55 -9.21 -2.19
CA LEU A 12 4.56 -9.77 -3.11
C LEU A 12 4.35 -11.28 -2.97
N SER A 13 5.37 -12.02 -2.51
CA SER A 13 5.29 -13.47 -2.24
C SER A 13 4.54 -13.84 -0.96
N LEU A 14 4.28 -12.88 -0.06
CA LEU A 14 3.52 -13.15 1.16
C LEU A 14 2.02 -13.29 0.87
N ASP A 15 1.31 -13.97 1.77
CA ASP A 15 -0.15 -14.05 1.72
C ASP A 15 -0.79 -12.65 1.69
N LYS A 16 -1.93 -12.51 0.99
CA LYS A 16 -2.58 -11.21 0.73
C LYS A 16 -2.87 -10.43 2.02
N ASP A 17 -3.32 -11.09 3.07
CA ASP A 17 -3.63 -10.45 4.34
C ASP A 17 -2.35 -10.08 5.11
N MET A 18 -1.30 -10.90 4.98
CA MET A 18 0.00 -10.61 5.59
C MET A 18 0.71 -9.45 4.90
N ARG A 19 0.60 -9.32 3.56
CA ARG A 19 1.16 -8.18 2.80
C ARG A 19 0.60 -6.85 3.28
N PHE A 20 -0.72 -6.77 3.41
CA PHE A 20 -1.37 -5.54 3.82
C PHE A 20 -1.00 -5.16 5.26
N THR A 21 -0.99 -6.12 6.18
CA THR A 21 -0.63 -5.87 7.58
C THR A 21 0.82 -5.42 7.74
N GLU A 22 1.76 -6.04 7.02
CA GLU A 22 3.17 -5.63 7.04
C GLU A 22 3.40 -4.27 6.37
N LEU A 23 2.79 -4.01 5.20
CA LEU A 23 2.85 -2.69 4.55
C LEU A 23 2.29 -1.59 5.45
N LYS A 24 1.18 -1.86 6.13
CA LYS A 24 0.59 -0.95 7.10
C LYS A 24 1.58 -0.62 8.23
N LYS A 25 2.23 -1.63 8.82
CA LYS A 25 3.21 -1.44 9.90
C LYS A 25 4.40 -0.60 9.43
N VAL A 26 4.94 -0.89 8.25
CA VAL A 26 6.03 -0.11 7.65
C VAL A 26 5.58 1.34 7.46
N LEU A 27 4.45 1.59 6.79
CA LEU A 27 3.99 2.97 6.57
C LEU A 27 3.73 3.72 7.89
N GLN A 28 3.19 3.04 8.90
CA GLN A 28 3.02 3.61 10.23
C GLN A 28 4.35 3.92 10.93
N SER A 29 5.38 3.09 10.79
CA SER A 29 6.71 3.37 11.35
C SER A 29 7.39 4.57 10.66
N TYR A 30 7.12 4.80 9.37
CA TYR A 30 7.53 6.00 8.64
C TYR A 30 6.71 7.26 9.00
N GLY A 31 5.68 7.13 9.85
CA GLY A 31 4.84 8.24 10.32
C GLY A 31 3.59 8.50 9.49
N TYR A 32 3.20 7.59 8.60
CA TYR A 32 1.91 7.69 7.90
C TYR A 32 0.76 7.23 8.79
N ARG A 33 -0.33 7.99 8.80
CA ARG A 33 -1.59 7.65 9.47
C ARG A 33 -2.56 7.04 8.46
N MET A 34 -3.11 5.89 8.81
CA MET A 34 -4.12 5.20 8.00
C MET A 34 -5.48 5.86 8.21
N THR A 35 -6.13 6.22 7.12
CA THR A 35 -7.53 6.70 7.07
C THR A 35 -8.35 5.71 6.26
N GLN A 36 -9.44 5.21 6.86
CA GLN A 36 -10.35 4.28 6.20
C GLN A 36 -11.52 5.07 5.59
N PRO A 37 -11.85 4.88 4.30
CA PRO A 37 -13.08 5.42 3.75
C PRO A 37 -14.30 4.78 4.43
N LYS A 38 -15.39 5.55 4.60
CA LYS A 38 -16.65 5.06 5.19
C LYS A 38 -17.16 3.81 4.42
N ARG A 39 -17.68 2.82 5.18
CA ARG A 39 -18.33 1.55 4.76
C ARG A 39 -18.22 1.19 3.26
N GLY A 40 -17.42 0.15 2.95
CA GLY A 40 -17.48 -0.57 1.67
C GLY A 40 -16.26 -0.41 0.75
N SER A 41 -15.32 0.49 1.05
CA SER A 41 -14.10 0.59 0.24
C SER A 41 -13.09 -0.50 0.61
N SER A 42 -12.60 -1.21 -0.40
CA SER A 42 -11.45 -2.12 -0.29
C SER A 42 -10.12 -1.39 -0.24
N HIS A 43 -10.10 -0.05 -0.33
CA HIS A 43 -8.88 0.74 -0.41
C HIS A 43 -8.60 1.46 0.91
N TYR A 44 -7.33 1.49 1.31
CA TYR A 44 -6.84 2.21 2.48
C TYR A 44 -5.96 3.36 2.04
N THR A 45 -6.16 4.54 2.62
CA THR A 45 -5.33 5.71 2.30
C THR A 45 -4.46 6.07 3.50
N PHE A 46 -3.16 6.13 3.27
CA PHE A 46 -2.13 6.52 4.24
C PHE A 46 -1.75 7.97 3.98
N ARG A 47 -1.83 8.83 5.00
CA ARG A 47 -1.51 10.25 4.92
C ARG A 47 -0.44 10.62 5.93
N LYS A 48 0.47 11.51 5.53
CA LYS A 48 1.49 12.11 6.39
C LYS A 48 1.57 13.59 6.03
N ASP A 49 1.66 14.46 7.02
CA ASP A 49 1.72 15.90 6.78
C ASP A 49 2.94 16.24 5.92
N GLY A 50 2.71 17.04 4.86
CA GLY A 50 3.75 17.38 3.89
C GLY A 50 4.14 16.27 2.91
N CYS A 51 3.43 15.13 2.90
CA CYS A 51 3.68 14.02 1.95
C CYS A 51 2.42 13.70 1.13
N ASN A 52 2.63 13.18 -0.08
CA ASN A 52 1.53 12.70 -0.92
C ASN A 52 0.81 11.51 -0.25
N PRO A 53 -0.53 11.44 -0.33
CA PRO A 53 -1.29 10.31 0.20
C PRO A 53 -1.01 9.04 -0.61
N ILE A 54 -0.84 7.91 0.07
CA ILE A 54 -0.61 6.59 -0.53
C ILE A 54 -1.88 5.76 -0.37
N THR A 55 -2.50 5.34 -1.49
CA THR A 55 -3.69 4.49 -1.46
C THR A 55 -3.32 3.05 -1.82
N ILE A 56 -3.65 2.09 -0.95
CA ILE A 56 -3.34 0.66 -1.11
C ILE A 56 -4.65 -0.15 -1.07
N PRO A 57 -4.93 -1.00 -2.07
CA PRO A 57 -6.04 -1.93 -2.01
C PRO A 57 -5.76 -3.07 -1.01
N LYS A 58 -6.78 -3.44 -0.23
CA LYS A 58 -6.78 -4.55 0.75
C LYS A 58 -6.77 -5.91 0.08
N HIS A 59 -7.56 -6.04 -0.98
CA HIS A 59 -7.88 -7.34 -1.60
C HIS A 59 -7.50 -7.41 -3.09
N GLU A 60 -6.91 -6.34 -3.63
CA GLU A 60 -6.57 -6.26 -5.05
C GLU A 60 -5.06 -6.34 -5.28
N ARG A 61 -4.66 -6.80 -6.47
CA ARG A 61 -3.25 -6.95 -6.85
C ARG A 61 -2.58 -5.57 -6.81
N LEU A 62 -1.44 -5.48 -6.12
CA LEU A 62 -0.63 -4.26 -5.96
C LEU A 62 -0.17 -3.60 -7.28
N PHE A 63 -0.41 -4.23 -8.43
CA PHE A 63 -0.18 -3.66 -9.75
C PHE A 63 -1.48 -3.65 -10.55
N SER A 64 -2.32 -2.63 -10.35
CA SER A 64 -2.95 -2.00 -11.49
C SER A 64 -2.08 -0.79 -11.81
N ALA A 65 -1.24 -0.90 -12.84
CA ALA A 65 -0.56 0.24 -13.42
C ALA A 65 -1.62 1.32 -13.68
N ALA A 66 -1.42 2.51 -13.11
CA ALA A 66 -2.27 3.65 -13.38
C ALA A 66 -2.36 3.84 -14.89
N LYS A 67 -3.54 3.56 -15.46
CA LYS A 67 -3.81 3.83 -16.87
C LYS A 67 -3.66 5.36 -17.04
N PRO A 68 -2.82 5.85 -17.98
CA PRO A 68 -2.78 7.27 -18.24
C PRO A 68 -4.19 7.70 -18.66
N ARG A 69 -4.72 8.72 -17.98
CA ARG A 69 -5.94 9.39 -18.43
C ARG A 69 -5.56 10.11 -19.73
N GLY A 70 -6.03 9.57 -20.84
CA GLY A 70 -6.19 10.35 -22.08
C GLY A 70 -7.32 11.34 -21.93
#